data_AF-A0A6G6Y4M7-F1
#
_entry.id   AF-A0A6G6Y4M7-F1
#
_cell.length_a   1.000
_cell.length_b   1.000
_cell.length_c   1.000
_cell.angle_alpha   90.00
_cell.angle_beta   90.00
_cell.angle_gamma   90.00
#
_symmetry.space_group_name_H-M   'P 1'
#
loop_
_entity.id
_entity.type
_entity.pdbx_description
1 polymer ?
#
loop_
_entity_poly.entity_id
_entity_poly.type
_entity_poly.pdbx_seq_one_letter_code
_entity_poly.pdbx_strand_id
1 'polypeptide(L)'
;MMAGYGLKGFGWFLCGVVVAPACYMVTSQVAAERAQLAAMDRAIVQAHKDIRSLETEFNTRASMAQIEHWNGDFLELASPEPGQYLGDESQLASLSPTMDGGMQQASLIVPKGGSQGVAVQTSAEDAAPVATASADTSAPRSGVASTSHARGGDEVAMLDERLLSTSTVDDLRQRANIERLALR
;
A
#
# COMPACT_ATOMS: atom_id res chain seq x y z
N MET A 1 -61.40 33.55 54.08
CA MET A 1 -59.97 33.42 53.70
C MET A 1 -59.76 32.08 53.02
N MET A 2 -59.97 31.95 51.71
CA MET A 2 -59.56 30.76 50.94
C MET A 2 -59.52 31.11 49.45
N ALA A 3 -58.42 31.72 49.00
CA ALA A 3 -58.13 31.91 47.58
C ALA A 3 -56.61 31.98 47.43
N GLY A 4 -55.96 30.82 47.28
CA GLY A 4 -54.51 30.78 47.14
C GLY A 4 -53.91 29.44 46.68
N TYR A 5 -54.70 28.36 46.56
CA TYR A 5 -54.15 27.03 46.25
C TYR A 5 -54.14 26.67 44.75
N GLY A 6 -54.83 27.42 43.87
CA GLY A 6 -54.87 27.12 42.44
C GLY A 6 -53.56 27.37 41.69
N LEU A 7 -52.77 28.37 42.13
CA LEU A 7 -51.48 28.72 41.51
C LEU A 7 -50.37 27.70 41.82
N LYS A 8 -50.55 26.88 42.86
CA LYS A 8 -49.54 25.93 43.32
C LYS A 8 -49.33 24.78 42.33
N GLY A 9 -50.37 24.37 41.60
CA GLY A 9 -50.26 23.39 40.51
C GLY A 9 -49.61 23.96 39.24
N PHE A 10 -49.85 25.23 38.93
CA PHE A 10 -49.24 25.90 37.78
C PHE A 10 -47.72 25.99 37.91
N GLY A 11 -47.19 26.21 39.12
CA GLY A 11 -45.74 26.20 39.37
C GLY A 11 -45.08 24.85 39.07
N TRP A 12 -45.71 23.74 39.46
CA TRP A 12 -45.23 22.38 39.13
C TRP A 12 -45.31 22.09 37.62
N PHE A 13 -46.37 22.53 36.97
CA PHE A 13 -46.50 22.42 35.51
C PHE A 13 -45.41 23.22 34.79
N LEU A 14 -45.19 24.49 35.18
CA LEU A 14 -44.16 25.34 34.60
C LEU A 14 -42.76 24.74 34.79
N CYS A 15 -42.48 24.16 35.96
CA CYS A 15 -41.23 23.44 36.22
C CYS A 15 -41.04 22.27 35.23
N GLY A 16 -42.07 21.44 35.03
CA GLY A 16 -42.03 20.36 34.06
C GLY A 16 -41.80 20.84 32.61
N VAL A 17 -42.49 21.91 32.20
CA VAL A 17 -42.36 22.51 30.87
C VAL A 17 -40.96 23.05 30.61
N VAL A 18 -40.23 23.49 31.64
CA VAL A 18 -38.85 23.96 31.49
C VAL A 18 -37.84 22.81 31.55
N VAL A 19 -38.02 21.87 32.48
CA VAL A 19 -37.05 20.78 32.70
C VAL A 19 -37.09 19.72 31.60
N ALA A 20 -38.28 19.38 31.10
CA ALA A 20 -38.43 18.37 30.04
C ALA A 20 -37.65 18.72 28.76
N PRO A 21 -37.79 19.91 28.14
CA PRO A 21 -37.01 20.27 26.96
C PRO A 21 -35.51 20.44 27.27
N ALA A 22 -35.12 20.86 28.47
CA ALA A 22 -33.71 20.91 28.87
C ALA A 22 -33.08 19.52 28.89
N CYS A 23 -33.78 18.53 29.47
CA CYS A 23 -33.35 17.13 29.47
C CYS A 23 -33.33 16.54 28.04
N TYR A 24 -34.28 16.94 27.20
CA TYR A 24 -34.31 16.55 25.79
C TYR A 24 -33.10 17.11 25.01
N MET A 25 -32.74 18.37 25.22
CA MET A 25 -31.56 19.00 24.61
C MET A 25 -30.30 18.20 24.94
N VAL A 26 -30.07 17.86 26.21
CA VAL A 26 -28.93 17.03 26.64
C VAL A 26 -28.94 15.67 25.96
N THR A 27 -30.10 15.02 25.84
CA THR A 27 -30.22 13.72 25.16
C THR A 27 -29.92 13.82 23.66
N SER A 28 -30.36 14.91 23.01
CA SER A 28 -30.09 15.14 21.59
C SER A 28 -28.61 15.38 21.28
N GLN A 29 -27.87 16.01 22.21
CA GLN A 29 -26.41 16.18 22.10
C GLN A 29 -25.69 14.83 22.04
N VAL A 30 -26.09 13.85 22.88
CA VAL A 30 -25.49 12.50 22.83
C VAL A 30 -25.71 11.83 21.47
N ALA A 31 -26.88 12.04 20.86
CA ALA A 31 -27.13 11.53 19.51
C ALA A 31 -26.24 12.22 18.45
N ALA A 32 -26.05 13.53 18.58
CA ALA A 32 -25.15 14.29 17.71
C ALA A 32 -23.68 13.84 17.85
N GLU A 33 -23.21 13.65 19.09
CA GLU A 33 -21.86 13.14 19.38
C GLU A 33 -21.64 11.74 18.80
N ARG A 34 -22.61 10.83 18.92
CA ARG A 34 -22.53 9.50 18.31
C ARG A 34 -22.46 9.57 16.78
N ALA A 35 -23.21 10.49 16.17
CA ALA A 35 -23.15 10.71 14.72
C ALA A 35 -21.78 11.26 14.30
N GLN A 36 -21.19 12.16 15.08
CA GLN A 36 -19.87 12.71 14.84
C GLN A 36 -18.77 11.64 14.98
N LEU A 37 -18.84 10.81 16.02
CA LEU A 37 -17.93 9.67 16.20
C LEU A 37 -18.00 8.71 15.01
N ALA A 38 -19.21 8.33 14.57
CA ALA A 38 -19.38 7.46 13.41
C ALA A 38 -18.84 8.09 12.10
N ALA A 39 -18.89 9.42 11.97
CA ALA A 39 -18.28 10.12 10.85
C ALA A 39 -16.75 10.10 10.91
N MET A 40 -16.17 10.30 12.10
CA MET A 40 -14.72 10.23 12.32
C MET A 40 -14.17 8.82 12.07
N ASP A 41 -14.87 7.77 12.52
CA ASP A 41 -14.47 6.38 12.25
C ASP A 41 -14.39 6.09 10.74
N ARG A 42 -15.35 6.60 9.97
CA ARG A 42 -15.33 6.49 8.49
C ARG A 42 -14.16 7.27 7.89
N ALA A 43 -13.87 8.46 8.41
CA ALA A 43 -12.74 9.27 7.96
C ALA A 43 -11.40 8.57 8.26
N ILE A 44 -11.26 7.92 9.42
CA ILE A 44 -10.08 7.13 9.78
C ILE A 44 -9.89 5.95 8.82
N VAL A 45 -10.96 5.20 8.54
CA VAL A 45 -10.89 4.08 7.59
C VAL A 45 -10.52 4.56 6.19
N GLN A 46 -11.04 5.72 5.76
CA GLN A 46 -10.69 6.31 4.47
C GLN A 46 -9.21 6.74 4.46
N ALA A 47 -8.75 7.44 5.50
CA ALA A 47 -7.36 7.87 5.61
C ALA A 47 -6.38 6.68 5.58
N HIS A 48 -6.70 5.54 6.21
CA HIS A 48 -5.88 4.34 6.13
C HIS A 48 -5.81 3.75 4.71
N LYS A 49 -6.90 3.82 3.93
CA LYS A 49 -6.89 3.40 2.52
C LYS A 49 -6.03 4.33 1.68
N ASP A 50 -6.15 5.63 1.91
CA ASP A 50 -5.38 6.64 1.19
C ASP A 50 -3.88 6.49 1.51
N ILE A 51 -3.51 6.30 2.78
CA ILE A 51 -2.13 6.01 3.19
C ILE A 51 -1.60 4.78 2.45
N ARG A 52 -2.37 3.67 2.44
CA ARG A 52 -1.94 2.46 1.73
C ARG A 52 -1.75 2.69 0.24
N SER A 53 -2.63 3.46 -0.40
CA SER A 53 -2.48 3.84 -1.81
C SER A 53 -1.20 4.65 -2.02
N LEU A 54 -0.96 5.66 -1.19
CA LEU A 54 0.21 6.52 -1.25
C LEU A 54 1.51 5.74 -1.02
N GLU A 55 1.51 4.79 -0.08
CA GLU A 55 2.64 3.90 0.18
C GLU A 55 2.94 3.01 -1.03
N THR A 56 1.91 2.49 -1.71
CA THR A 56 2.12 1.69 -2.93
C THR A 56 2.69 2.52 -4.07
N GLU A 57 2.16 3.72 -4.32
CA GLU A 57 2.69 4.62 -5.35
C GLU A 57 4.13 5.03 -5.05
N PHE A 58 4.42 5.35 -3.79
CA PHE A 58 5.77 5.72 -3.37
C PHE A 58 6.75 4.56 -3.52
N ASN A 59 6.36 3.35 -3.10
CA ASN A 59 7.19 2.16 -3.26
C ASN A 59 7.50 1.90 -4.74
N THR A 60 6.50 1.96 -5.61
CA THR A 60 6.74 1.78 -7.06
C THR A 60 7.68 2.86 -7.62
N ARG A 61 7.51 4.14 -7.25
CA ARG A 61 8.40 5.22 -7.71
C ARG A 61 9.82 5.10 -7.16
N ALA A 62 9.97 4.72 -5.89
CA ALA A 62 11.27 4.52 -5.25
C ALA A 62 11.99 3.27 -5.80
N SER A 63 11.25 2.19 -6.07
CA SER A 63 11.79 0.96 -6.66
C SER A 63 12.39 1.22 -8.04
N MET A 64 11.73 2.03 -8.88
CA MET A 64 12.27 2.38 -10.19
C MET A 64 13.59 3.17 -10.09
N ALA A 65 13.66 4.16 -9.20
CA ALA A 65 14.88 4.92 -8.97
C ALA A 65 16.02 4.05 -8.42
N GLN A 66 15.71 3.11 -7.53
CA GLN A 66 16.69 2.16 -6.99
C GLN A 66 17.19 1.18 -8.06
N ILE A 67 16.31 0.66 -8.92
CA ILE A 67 16.70 -0.20 -10.02
C ILE A 67 17.65 0.55 -10.97
N GLU A 68 17.35 1.81 -11.31
CA GLU A 68 18.23 2.61 -12.17
C GLU A 68 19.61 2.84 -11.55
N HIS A 69 19.65 3.18 -10.27
CA HIS A 69 20.91 3.33 -9.53
C HIS A 69 21.70 2.01 -9.49
N TRP A 70 21.06 0.87 -9.23
CA TRP A 70 21.73 -0.43 -9.25
C TRP A 70 22.19 -0.81 -10.65
N ASN A 71 21.40 -0.47 -11.67
CA ASN A 71 21.69 -0.70 -13.08
C ASN A 71 22.97 0.03 -13.52
N GLY A 72 23.12 1.30 -13.12
CA GLY A 72 24.30 2.12 -13.39
C GLY A 72 25.53 1.74 -12.54
N ASP A 73 25.37 1.56 -11.23
CA ASP A 73 26.52 1.52 -10.30
C ASP A 73 27.13 0.13 -10.10
N PHE A 74 26.34 -0.94 -10.26
CA PHE A 74 26.79 -2.30 -9.94
C PHE A 74 26.55 -3.31 -11.06
N LEU A 75 25.43 -3.18 -11.75
CA LEU A 75 24.97 -4.16 -12.72
C LEU A 75 25.53 -3.87 -14.14
N GLU A 76 25.95 -2.64 -14.42
CA GLU A 76 26.42 -2.17 -15.74
C GLU A 76 25.49 -2.58 -16.90
N LEU A 77 24.19 -2.72 -16.61
CA LEU A 77 23.16 -3.16 -17.55
C LEU A 77 22.52 -1.94 -18.27
N ALA A 78 23.20 -0.79 -18.23
CA ALA A 78 22.82 0.40 -18.98
C ALA A 78 22.91 0.14 -20.49
N SER A 79 22.03 0.78 -21.27
CA SER A 79 22.09 0.67 -22.74
C SER A 79 23.44 1.16 -23.25
N PRO A 80 24.09 0.46 -24.21
CA PRO A 80 25.33 0.93 -24.82
C PRO A 80 25.18 2.34 -25.39
N GLU A 81 26.23 3.15 -25.24
CA GLU A 81 26.21 4.51 -25.80
C GLU A 81 26.29 4.50 -27.33
N PRO A 82 25.77 5.54 -28.03
CA PRO A 82 25.83 5.66 -29.48
C PRO A 82 27.23 5.46 -30.10
N GLY A 83 28.29 5.81 -29.38
CA GLY A 83 29.69 5.63 -29.81
C GLY A 83 30.26 4.23 -29.64
N GLN A 84 29.55 3.32 -28.95
CA GLN A 84 29.91 1.90 -28.82
C GLN A 84 29.34 1.04 -29.94
N TYR A 85 28.41 1.60 -30.74
CA TYR A 85 27.92 0.93 -31.94
C TYR A 85 28.86 1.20 -33.11
N LEU A 86 29.08 0.16 -33.92
CA LEU A 86 29.78 0.30 -35.19
C LEU A 86 28.86 1.05 -36.16
N GLY A 87 29.38 2.10 -36.78
CA GLY A 87 28.59 2.96 -37.66
C GLY A 87 28.49 2.48 -39.11
N ASP A 88 29.33 1.51 -39.51
CA ASP A 88 29.42 1.06 -40.90
C ASP A 88 29.94 -0.38 -41.01
N GLU A 89 29.58 -1.06 -42.10
CA GLU A 89 29.89 -2.48 -42.31
C GLU A 89 31.36 -2.73 -42.63
N SER A 90 32.05 -1.69 -43.10
CA SER A 90 33.51 -1.71 -43.24
C SER A 90 34.22 -1.77 -41.89
N GLN A 91 33.68 -1.12 -40.85
CA GLN A 91 34.21 -1.18 -39.49
C GLN A 91 33.92 -2.56 -38.87
N LEU A 92 32.74 -3.12 -39.12
CA LEU A 92 32.41 -4.51 -38.74
C LEU A 92 33.36 -5.53 -39.40
N ALA A 93 33.66 -5.36 -40.69
CA ALA A 93 34.58 -6.24 -41.42
C ALA A 93 36.01 -6.20 -40.86
N SER A 94 36.44 -5.06 -40.32
CA SER A 94 37.73 -4.93 -39.63
C SER A 94 37.79 -5.67 -38.28
N LEU A 95 36.63 -5.88 -37.64
CA LEU A 95 36.50 -6.64 -36.40
C LEU A 95 36.34 -8.15 -36.62
N SER A 96 36.05 -8.62 -37.84
CA SER A 96 35.93 -10.04 -38.13
C SER A 96 37.32 -10.70 -38.05
N PRO A 97 37.65 -11.49 -37.01
CA PRO A 97 38.79 -12.38 -37.12
C PRO A 97 38.49 -13.32 -38.29
N THR A 98 39.46 -13.60 -39.14
CA THR A 98 39.35 -14.54 -40.26
C THR A 98 38.85 -15.90 -39.74
N MET A 99 37.53 -16.11 -39.74
CA MET A 99 36.92 -17.37 -39.34
C MET A 99 36.86 -18.30 -40.54
N ASP A 100 37.88 -19.13 -40.64
CA ASP A 100 37.78 -20.41 -41.34
C ASP A 100 36.87 -21.32 -40.50
N GLY A 101 35.55 -21.19 -40.68
CA GLY A 101 34.57 -22.13 -40.11
C GLY A 101 33.38 -21.51 -39.37
N GLY A 102 32.22 -21.48 -40.05
CA GLY A 102 30.89 -21.52 -39.44
C GLY A 102 30.35 -20.20 -38.89
N MET A 103 29.16 -19.81 -39.37
CA MET A 103 28.40 -18.64 -38.91
C MET A 103 28.08 -18.77 -37.41
N GLN A 104 28.87 -18.14 -36.54
CA GLN A 104 28.56 -18.04 -35.11
C GLN A 104 27.68 -16.82 -34.86
N GLN A 105 26.47 -17.03 -34.35
CA GLN A 105 25.61 -15.96 -33.86
C GLN A 105 26.31 -15.25 -32.69
N ALA A 106 26.35 -13.92 -32.74
CA ALA A 106 26.91 -13.09 -31.69
C ALA A 106 26.23 -13.45 -30.35
N SER A 107 26.96 -14.13 -29.47
CA SER A 107 26.55 -14.25 -28.08
C SER A 107 26.71 -12.87 -27.46
N LEU A 108 25.64 -12.36 -26.86
CA LEU A 108 25.66 -11.12 -26.12
C LEU A 108 26.58 -11.34 -24.90
N ILE A 109 27.85 -10.96 -25.03
CA ILE A 109 28.76 -10.86 -23.90
C ILE A 109 28.33 -9.60 -23.15
N VAL A 110 27.46 -9.77 -22.15
CA VAL A 110 27.25 -8.75 -21.13
C VAL A 110 28.61 -8.54 -20.46
N PRO A 111 29.22 -7.34 -20.53
CA PRO A 111 30.42 -7.06 -19.77
C PRO A 111 30.06 -7.29 -18.30
N LYS A 112 30.62 -8.33 -17.69
CA LYS A 112 30.65 -8.34 -16.23
C LYS A 112 31.58 -7.21 -15.86
N GLY A 113 31.02 -6.15 -15.29
CA GLY A 113 31.77 -5.03 -14.77
C GLY A 113 33.07 -5.47 -14.16
N GLY A 114 34.14 -5.16 -14.88
CA GLY A 114 35.49 -5.42 -14.44
C GLY A 114 35.74 -4.45 -13.32
N SER A 115 35.41 -4.85 -12.09
CA SER A 115 36.17 -4.37 -10.96
C SER A 115 37.62 -4.74 -11.26
N GLN A 116 38.38 -3.78 -11.77
CA GLN A 116 39.82 -3.80 -11.59
C GLN A 116 40.00 -3.81 -10.08
N GLY A 117 40.10 -5.03 -9.55
CA GLY A 117 40.65 -5.26 -8.23
C GLY A 117 42.00 -4.57 -8.24
N VAL A 118 42.07 -3.42 -7.59
CA VAL A 118 43.33 -2.92 -7.07
C VAL A 118 43.84 -4.04 -6.19
N ALA A 119 44.84 -4.76 -6.69
CA ALA A 119 45.56 -5.76 -5.94
C ALA A 119 46.21 -5.04 -4.76
N VAL A 120 45.51 -5.03 -3.62
CA VAL A 120 46.16 -4.76 -2.33
C VAL A 120 47.02 -5.98 -2.06
N GLN A 121 48.32 -5.80 -2.27
CA GLN A 121 49.34 -6.73 -1.82
C GLN A 121 49.32 -6.75 -0.29
N THR A 122 48.75 -7.78 0.29
CA THR A 122 48.92 -8.07 1.71
C THR A 122 50.21 -8.86 1.87
N SER A 123 51.30 -8.16 2.20
CA SER A 123 52.42 -8.78 2.91
C SER A 123 51.93 -9.19 4.29
N ALA A 124 52.12 -10.46 4.62
CA ALA A 124 51.87 -10.97 5.96
C ALA A 124 52.91 -10.39 6.92
N GLU A 125 52.45 -9.61 7.90
CA GLU A 125 53.20 -9.26 9.11
C GLU A 125 52.26 -9.41 10.30
N ASP A 126 52.77 -10.13 11.30
CA ASP A 126 52.18 -10.58 12.55
C ASP A 126 51.63 -9.45 13.43
N ALA A 127 50.36 -9.55 13.88
CA ALA A 127 49.87 -8.88 15.10
C ALA A 127 48.50 -9.43 15.55
N ALA A 128 48.44 -9.77 16.84
CA ALA A 128 47.37 -10.41 17.61
C ALA A 128 45.99 -9.71 17.60
N PRO A 129 44.90 -10.46 17.87
CA PRO A 129 43.55 -9.90 17.90
C PRO A 129 43.30 -9.09 19.18
N VAL A 130 43.06 -7.78 19.03
CA VAL A 130 42.49 -6.95 20.09
C VAL A 130 40.97 -7.09 20.08
N ALA A 131 40.47 -7.63 21.18
CA ALA A 131 39.07 -7.71 21.53
C ALA A 131 38.45 -6.32 21.72
N THR A 132 37.24 -6.13 21.20
CA THR A 132 36.23 -5.25 21.81
C THR A 132 34.88 -5.95 21.80
N ALA A 133 34.54 -6.50 22.97
CA ALA A 133 33.21 -6.58 23.56
C ALA A 133 32.46 -5.22 23.41
N SER A 134 31.15 -5.07 23.37
CA SER A 134 29.95 -5.91 23.50
C SER A 134 28.77 -5.04 23.05
N ALA A 135 27.69 -5.62 22.54
CA ALA A 135 26.34 -5.27 22.98
C ALA A 135 25.35 -6.33 22.50
N ASP A 136 24.93 -7.12 23.47
CA ASP A 136 23.95 -8.19 23.44
C ASP A 136 22.54 -7.61 23.24
N THR A 137 21.74 -8.21 22.35
CA THR A 137 20.29 -8.37 22.57
C THR A 137 19.83 -9.58 21.78
N SER A 138 19.69 -10.66 22.54
CA SER A 138 18.97 -11.88 22.22
C SER A 138 17.50 -11.60 21.85
N ALA A 139 17.03 -12.13 20.71
CA ALA A 139 15.77 -12.89 20.64
C ALA A 139 15.60 -13.60 19.28
N PRO A 140 15.03 -14.82 19.24
CA PRO A 140 15.09 -15.72 18.09
C PRO A 140 13.84 -15.63 17.21
N ARG A 141 13.92 -16.11 15.95
CA ARG A 141 13.16 -17.28 15.49
C ARG A 141 13.36 -17.58 14.00
N SER A 142 13.48 -18.89 13.78
CA SER A 142 13.48 -19.67 12.56
C SER A 142 12.59 -19.16 11.44
N GLY A 143 13.07 -19.40 10.22
CA GLY A 143 12.30 -19.24 9.00
C GLY A 143 11.10 -20.18 8.89
N VAL A 144 10.35 -19.96 7.81
CA VAL A 144 9.93 -20.96 6.84
C VAL A 144 9.25 -20.17 5.72
N ALA A 145 9.80 -20.28 4.51
CA ALA A 145 9.05 -20.05 3.30
C ALA A 145 7.99 -21.16 3.20
N SER A 146 6.72 -20.78 3.12
CA SER A 146 5.65 -21.65 2.63
C SER A 146 4.65 -20.80 1.87
N THR A 147 4.79 -20.81 0.55
CA THR A 147 3.71 -20.57 -0.39
C THR A 147 2.68 -21.70 -0.27
N SER A 148 1.42 -21.37 -0.03
CA SER A 148 0.31 -22.19 -0.53
C SER A 148 -0.95 -21.34 -0.79
N HIS A 149 -1.33 -21.34 -2.07
CA HIS A 149 -2.63 -20.90 -2.57
C HIS A 149 -3.73 -21.78 -1.98
N ALA A 150 -4.47 -21.27 -0.98
CA ALA A 150 -5.69 -21.93 -0.50
C ALA A 150 -6.65 -20.93 0.19
N ARG A 151 -6.69 -19.66 -0.25
CA ARG A 151 -7.57 -18.64 0.35
C ARG A 151 -8.51 -17.94 -0.63
N GLY A 152 -8.35 -18.17 -1.93
CA GLY A 152 -9.22 -17.57 -2.96
C GLY A 152 -10.63 -18.14 -3.01
N GLY A 153 -10.84 -19.42 -2.69
CA GLY A 153 -12.18 -20.04 -2.77
C GLY A 153 -13.15 -19.51 -1.70
N ASP A 154 -12.65 -19.30 -0.48
CA ASP A 154 -13.44 -18.83 0.66
C ASP A 154 -13.83 -17.35 0.51
N GLU A 155 -12.92 -16.53 -0.03
CA GLU A 155 -13.18 -15.13 -0.34
C GLU A 155 -14.19 -14.97 -1.50
N VAL A 156 -14.09 -15.81 -2.53
CA VAL A 156 -15.05 -15.83 -3.65
C VAL A 156 -16.43 -16.33 -3.21
N ALA A 157 -16.50 -17.32 -2.30
CA ALA A 157 -17.77 -17.77 -1.73
C ALA A 157 -18.46 -16.68 -0.90
N MET A 158 -17.70 -15.89 -0.12
CA MET A 158 -18.26 -14.75 0.62
C MET A 158 -18.76 -13.61 -0.29
N LEU A 159 -18.14 -13.44 -1.46
CA LEU A 159 -18.60 -12.47 -2.47
C LEU A 159 -19.91 -12.92 -3.13
N ASP A 160 -20.04 -14.21 -3.47
CA ASP A 160 -21.25 -14.78 -4.06
C ASP A 160 -22.46 -14.66 -3.12
N GLU A 161 -22.27 -14.97 -1.83
CA GLU A 161 -23.34 -14.83 -0.82
C GLU A 161 -23.75 -13.37 -0.60
N ARG A 162 -22.81 -12.42 -0.74
CA ARG A 162 -23.10 -10.98 -0.72
C ARG A 162 -23.88 -10.53 -1.96
N LEU A 163 -23.53 -11.04 -3.14
CA LEU A 163 -24.19 -10.72 -4.40
C LEU A 163 -25.61 -11.31 -4.48
N LEU A 164 -25.82 -12.50 -3.92
CA LEU A 164 -27.10 -13.22 -3.87
C LEU A 164 -27.99 -12.83 -2.69
N SER A 165 -27.55 -11.91 -1.83
CA SER A 165 -28.35 -11.47 -0.68
C SER A 165 -29.66 -10.81 -1.13
N THR A 166 -30.76 -11.08 -0.42
CA THR A 166 -32.10 -10.58 -0.76
C THR A 166 -32.19 -9.05 -0.85
N SER A 167 -31.27 -8.33 -0.20
CA SER A 167 -31.20 -6.87 -0.25
C SER A 167 -30.68 -6.32 -1.59
N THR A 168 -29.77 -7.00 -2.28
CA THR A 168 -29.28 -6.55 -3.60
C THR A 168 -30.36 -6.74 -4.67
N VAL A 169 -31.10 -7.85 -4.57
CA VAL A 169 -32.25 -8.15 -5.45
C VAL A 169 -33.37 -7.13 -5.27
N ASP A 170 -33.64 -6.71 -4.02
CA ASP A 170 -34.66 -5.69 -3.75
C ASP A 170 -34.21 -4.28 -4.21
N ASP A 171 -32.93 -3.91 -4.09
CA ASP A 171 -32.41 -2.64 -4.62
C ASP A 171 -32.52 -2.57 -6.15
N LEU A 172 -32.22 -3.66 -6.84
CA LEU A 172 -32.40 -3.76 -8.29
C LEU A 172 -33.86 -3.63 -8.71
N ARG A 173 -34.78 -4.27 -7.99
CA ARG A 173 -36.23 -4.12 -8.23
C ARG A 173 -36.72 -2.71 -7.96
N GLN A 174 -36.21 -2.06 -6.92
CA GLN A 174 -36.56 -0.68 -6.59
C GLN A 174 -36.09 0.28 -7.68
N ARG A 175 -34.85 0.14 -8.17
CA ARG A 175 -34.32 0.93 -9.28
C ARG A 175 -35.09 0.72 -10.58
N ALA A 176 -35.41 -0.53 -10.92
CA ALA A 176 -36.18 -0.85 -12.12
C ALA A 176 -37.60 -0.21 -12.09
N ASN A 177 -38.24 -0.18 -10.92
CA ASN A 177 -39.54 0.48 -10.76
C ASN A 177 -39.44 2.00 -10.90
N ILE A 178 -38.38 2.61 -10.38
CA ILE A 178 -38.12 4.06 -10.53
C ILE A 178 -37.93 4.42 -12.01
N GLU A 179 -37.13 3.64 -12.74
CA GLU A 179 -36.88 3.87 -14.17
C GLU A 179 -38.16 3.68 -15.00
N ARG A 180 -38.97 2.67 -14.69
CA ARG A 180 -40.26 2.44 -15.37
C ARG A 180 -41.26 3.57 -15.15
N LEU A 181 -41.21 4.25 -14.00
CA LEU A 181 -42.04 5.42 -13.73
C LEU A 181 -41.50 6.68 -14.44
N ALA A 182 -40.18 6.78 -14.63
CA ALA A 182 -39.57 7.89 -15.37
C ALA A 182 -39.82 7.83 -16.88
N LEU A 183 -40.09 6.63 -17.42
CA LEU A 183 -40.38 6.39 -18.84
C LEU A 183 -41.87 6.47 -19.21
N ARG A 184 -42.75 6.89 -18.28
CA ARG A 184 -44.20 6.98 -18.48
C ARG A 184 -44.68 8.42 -18.34
#